data_AF-A0A922A0A4-F1
#
_entry.id   AF-A0A922A0A4-F1
#
_cell.length_a   1.000
_cell.length_b   1.000
_cell.length_c   1.000
_cell.angle_alpha   90.00
_cell.angle_beta   90.00
_cell.angle_gamma   90.00
#
_symmetry.space_group_name_H-M   'P 1'
#
loop_
_entity.id
_entity.type
_entity.pdbx_description
1 polymer ?
#
loop_
_entity_poly.entity_id
_entity_poly.type
_entity_poly.pdbx_seq_one_letter_code
_entity_poly.pdbx_strand_id
1 'polypeptide(L)'
;MSGASYLSAPSCATDAARGAPVNGVVPTFQRSSKENCTISTLLCSTKLTQNEDLLALLQWRARPEKVQETLLRVLRLGDGLSCEELIKFLRDVLDALFALFSTEDGNSTPHSGTVFLVLISICSLLDESRFQHFRPVLDVYIEEHFSAALVYKGLLSSVQHCAEWAAGA
;
A
#
# COMPACT_ATOMS: atom_id res chain seq x y z
N MET A 1 -25.04 10.27 32.41
CA MET A 1 -25.00 10.23 30.94
C MET A 1 -25.45 8.85 30.52
N SER A 2 -26.63 8.73 29.89
CA SER A 2 -27.16 7.45 29.42
C SER A 2 -26.24 6.91 28.32
N GLY A 3 -25.66 5.73 28.51
CA GLY A 3 -24.80 5.09 27.52
C GLY A 3 -25.57 4.85 26.22
N ALA A 4 -24.88 4.93 25.08
CA ALA A 4 -25.50 4.82 23.76
C ALA A 4 -26.08 3.42 23.53
N SER A 5 -27.38 3.25 23.77
CA SER A 5 -28.11 1.97 23.69
C SER A 5 -28.05 1.27 22.32
N TYR A 6 -27.57 1.95 21.26
CA TYR A 6 -27.40 1.35 19.93
C TYR A 6 -26.12 0.51 19.83
N LEU A 7 -25.13 0.68 20.70
CA LEU A 7 -23.85 -0.06 20.64
C LEU A 7 -24.01 -1.55 20.96
N SER A 8 -25.06 -1.92 21.71
CA SER A 8 -25.41 -3.31 21.98
C SER A 8 -26.33 -3.93 20.92
N ALA A 9 -26.74 -3.16 19.91
CA ALA A 9 -27.59 -3.63 18.83
C ALA A 9 -26.77 -4.21 17.67
N PRO A 10 -27.34 -5.08 16.83
CA PRO A 10 -26.67 -5.61 15.65
C PRO A 10 -26.25 -4.49 14.69
N SER A 11 -25.03 -4.59 14.15
CA SER A 11 -24.44 -3.56 13.28
C SER A 11 -24.97 -3.60 11.85
N CYS A 12 -25.46 -4.75 11.39
CA CYS A 12 -26.05 -4.91 10.07
C CYS A 12 -27.18 -5.95 10.07
N ALA A 13 -27.94 -6.00 8.97
CA ALA A 13 -29.10 -6.88 8.84
C ALA A 13 -28.78 -8.38 8.96
N THR A 14 -27.56 -8.78 8.60
CA THR A 14 -27.10 -10.17 8.69
C THR A 14 -26.63 -10.54 10.11
N ASP A 15 -26.26 -9.57 10.94
CA ASP A 15 -25.79 -9.77 12.31
C ASP A 15 -26.95 -10.04 13.29
N ALA A 16 -28.18 -9.66 12.92
CA ALA A 16 -29.41 -9.92 13.69
C ALA A 16 -29.78 -11.42 13.80
N ALA A 17 -29.12 -12.30 13.03
CA ALA A 17 -29.28 -13.74 13.14
C ALA A 17 -28.45 -14.37 14.28
N ARG A 18 -27.50 -13.63 14.87
CA ARG A 18 -26.77 -14.05 16.08
C ARG A 18 -27.67 -13.80 17.29
N GLY A 19 -27.96 -14.88 18.02
CA GLY A 19 -29.01 -14.95 19.05
C GLY A 19 -28.99 -13.88 20.15
N ALA A 20 -30.10 -13.84 20.90
CA ALA A 20 -30.46 -12.85 21.90
C ALA A 20 -29.34 -12.47 22.90
N PRO A 21 -29.32 -11.22 23.40
CA PRO A 21 -28.31 -10.78 24.35
C PRO A 21 -28.38 -11.60 25.66
N VAL A 22 -27.20 -12.02 26.13
CA VAL A 22 -26.99 -12.93 27.28
C VAL A 22 -27.53 -12.39 28.63
N ASN A 23 -27.87 -11.09 28.72
CA ASN A 23 -28.09 -10.42 30.00
C ASN A 23 -29.52 -9.92 30.27
N GLY A 24 -30.56 -10.41 29.59
CA GLY A 24 -31.96 -10.07 29.94
C GLY A 24 -32.32 -8.58 29.81
N VAL A 25 -31.48 -7.79 29.15
CA VAL A 25 -31.76 -6.39 28.85
C VAL A 25 -32.79 -6.34 27.73
N VAL A 26 -33.96 -5.77 28.02
CA VAL A 26 -34.99 -5.53 27.01
C VAL A 26 -34.43 -4.54 25.98
N PRO A 27 -34.33 -4.91 24.70
CA PRO A 27 -33.80 -4.02 23.69
C PRO A 27 -34.73 -2.82 23.53
N THR A 28 -34.22 -1.61 23.74
CA THR A 28 -34.97 -0.36 23.57
C THR A 28 -35.35 -0.10 22.11
N PHE A 29 -34.66 -0.75 21.16
CA PHE A 29 -34.91 -0.67 19.73
C PHE A 29 -35.27 -2.06 19.19
N GLN A 30 -36.45 -2.18 18.55
CA GLN A 30 -36.88 -3.38 17.85
C GLN A 30 -36.78 -3.18 16.34
N ARG A 31 -36.19 -4.15 15.64
CA ARG A 31 -36.11 -4.17 14.19
C ARG A 31 -37.48 -4.49 13.59
N SER A 32 -37.96 -3.65 12.67
CA SER A 32 -39.16 -3.94 11.86
C SER A 32 -38.79 -4.80 10.66
N SER A 33 -39.50 -5.92 10.46
CA SER A 33 -39.33 -6.77 9.26
C SER A 33 -39.93 -6.15 7.99
N LYS A 34 -40.65 -5.03 8.12
CA LYS A 34 -41.29 -4.32 7.01
C LYS A 34 -40.45 -3.17 6.46
N GLU A 35 -39.34 -2.86 7.11
CA GLU A 35 -38.49 -1.72 6.78
C GLU A 35 -37.09 -2.21 6.40
N ASN A 36 -36.54 -1.66 5.31
CA ASN A 36 -35.16 -1.89 4.91
C ASN A 36 -34.44 -0.55 4.72
N CYS A 37 -33.15 -0.53 5.06
CA CYS A 37 -32.26 0.58 4.78
C CYS A 37 -30.94 -0.02 4.30
N THR A 38 -30.56 0.30 3.08
CA THR A 38 -29.29 -0.12 2.49
C THR A 38 -28.35 1.06 2.53
N ILE A 39 -27.22 0.89 3.22
CA ILE A 39 -26.16 1.90 3.29
C ILE A 39 -25.00 1.39 2.44
N SER A 40 -24.67 2.11 1.38
CA SER A 40 -23.47 1.88 0.59
C SER A 40 -22.36 2.79 1.09
N THR A 41 -21.24 2.21 1.51
CA THR A 41 -20.07 2.95 1.98
C THR A 41 -18.85 2.61 1.13
N LEU A 42 -18.05 3.61 0.81
CA LEU A 42 -16.69 3.43 0.32
C LEU A 42 -15.72 3.80 1.45
N LEU A 43 -14.95 2.85 1.95
CA LEU A 43 -13.97 3.11 3.00
C LEU A 43 -12.64 3.50 2.34
N CYS A 44 -12.25 4.76 2.44
CA CYS A 44 -10.94 5.23 1.97
C CYS A 44 -10.02 5.42 3.16
N SER A 45 -9.04 4.53 3.32
CA SER A 45 -7.97 4.72 4.30
C SER A 45 -6.87 5.59 3.71
N THR A 46 -6.47 6.63 4.45
CA THR A 46 -5.32 7.49 4.11
C THR A 46 -4.06 7.13 4.90
N LYS A 47 -4.13 6.08 5.73
CA LYS A 47 -3.05 5.70 6.65
C LYS A 47 -2.58 4.26 6.50
N LEU A 48 -3.49 3.37 6.06
CA LEU A 48 -3.23 1.94 5.90
C LEU A 48 -3.73 1.49 4.54
N THR A 49 -2.85 0.88 3.74
CA THR A 49 -3.21 0.25 2.47
C THR A 49 -4.10 -0.98 2.71
N GLN A 50 -5.08 -1.19 1.83
CA GLN A 50 -5.91 -2.40 1.80
C GLN A 50 -5.36 -3.44 0.82
N ASN A 51 -4.47 -3.03 -0.09
CA ASN A 51 -3.74 -3.92 -0.97
C ASN A 51 -2.73 -4.78 -0.15
N GLU A 52 -2.92 -6.09 -0.19
CA GLU A 52 -2.10 -7.04 0.58
C GLU A 52 -0.63 -7.03 0.15
N ASP A 53 -0.34 -6.76 -1.13
CA ASP A 53 1.03 -6.71 -1.66
C ASP A 53 1.77 -5.46 -1.18
N LEU A 54 1.10 -4.31 -1.20
CA LEU A 54 1.65 -3.08 -0.62
C LEU A 54 1.83 -3.22 0.89
N LEU A 55 0.87 -3.82 1.59
CA LEU A 55 1.00 -4.07 3.03
C LEU A 55 2.19 -4.99 3.32
N ALA A 56 2.37 -6.05 2.53
CA ALA A 56 3.51 -6.94 2.65
C ALA A 56 4.84 -6.22 2.38
N LEU A 57 4.88 -5.29 1.42
CA LEU A 57 6.05 -4.46 1.16
C LEU A 57 6.33 -3.54 2.35
N LEU A 58 5.34 -2.79 2.84
CA LEU A 58 5.53 -1.85 3.96
C LEU A 58 5.94 -2.57 5.25
N GLN A 59 5.50 -3.81 5.44
CA GLN A 59 5.85 -4.67 6.58
C GLN A 59 6.95 -5.68 6.26
N TRP A 60 7.80 -5.43 5.24
CA TRP A 60 8.79 -6.40 4.76
C TRP A 60 9.71 -6.95 5.86
N ARG A 61 10.02 -6.13 6.87
CA ARG A 61 10.86 -6.51 8.02
C ARG A 61 10.27 -7.64 8.87
N ALA A 62 8.95 -7.82 8.84
CA ALA A 62 8.29 -8.92 9.57
C ALA A 62 8.49 -10.28 8.88
N ARG A 63 8.74 -10.29 7.56
CA ARG A 63 8.88 -11.49 6.73
C ARG A 63 9.97 -11.28 5.66
N PRO A 64 11.25 -11.09 6.05
CA PRO A 64 12.34 -10.78 5.12
C PRO A 64 12.54 -11.87 4.05
N GLU A 65 12.21 -13.13 4.37
CA GLU A 65 12.28 -14.26 3.45
C GLU A 65 11.32 -14.16 2.25
N LYS A 66 10.27 -13.33 2.35
CA LYS A 66 9.26 -13.13 1.31
C LYS A 66 9.44 -11.84 0.51
N VAL A 67 10.52 -11.10 0.74
CA VAL A 67 10.77 -9.79 0.08
C VAL A 67 10.76 -9.93 -1.43
N GLN A 68 11.51 -10.91 -1.97
CA GLN A 68 11.65 -11.08 -3.41
C GLN A 68 10.30 -11.34 -4.09
N GLU A 69 9.48 -12.23 -3.50
CA GLU A 69 8.15 -12.55 -4.01
C GLU A 69 7.23 -11.33 -3.95
N THR A 70 7.31 -10.57 -2.86
CA THR A 70 6.51 -9.35 -2.65
C THR A 70 6.87 -8.27 -3.67
N LEU A 71 8.16 -8.04 -3.94
CA LEU A 71 8.60 -7.09 -4.96
C LEU A 71 8.11 -7.47 -6.36
N LEU A 72 8.09 -8.76 -6.69
CA LEU A 72 7.54 -9.23 -7.96
C LEU A 72 6.02 -9.02 -8.06
N ARG A 73 5.27 -9.18 -6.97
CA ARG A 73 3.83 -8.88 -6.95
C ARG A 73 3.58 -7.38 -7.07
N VAL A 74 4.34 -6.53 -6.37
CA VAL A 74 4.24 -5.07 -6.48
C VAL A 74 4.60 -4.58 -7.89
N LEU A 75 5.62 -5.17 -8.54
CA LEU A 75 5.97 -4.83 -9.92
C LEU A 75 4.81 -5.07 -10.90
N ARG A 76 4.01 -6.12 -10.66
CA ARG A 76 2.84 -6.42 -11.49
C ARG A 76 1.70 -5.42 -11.27
N LEU A 77 1.62 -4.76 -10.13
CA LEU A 77 0.58 -3.76 -9.87
C LEU A 77 0.66 -2.58 -10.85
N GLY A 78 1.81 -2.32 -11.47
CA GLY A 78 2.01 -1.24 -12.43
C GLY A 78 1.22 -1.35 -13.75
N ASP A 79 0.40 -2.40 -13.94
CA ASP A 79 -0.38 -2.65 -15.16
C ASP A 79 -1.79 -2.00 -15.18
N GLY A 80 -2.08 -1.09 -14.23
CA GLY A 80 -3.07 -0.02 -14.43
C GLY A 80 -4.47 -0.23 -13.84
N LEU A 81 -4.76 -1.37 -13.21
CA LEU A 81 -6.08 -1.66 -12.61
C LEU A 81 -6.14 -1.52 -11.08
N SER A 82 -5.01 -1.35 -10.37
CA SER A 82 -5.00 -1.17 -8.90
C SER A 82 -3.83 -0.33 -8.35
N CYS A 83 -3.34 0.66 -9.10
CA CYS A 83 -2.20 1.49 -8.69
C CYS A 83 -2.57 2.68 -7.79
N GLU A 84 -3.86 2.96 -7.57
CA GLU A 84 -4.29 4.14 -6.81
C GLU A 84 -3.76 4.14 -5.37
N GLU A 85 -3.73 2.97 -4.72
CA GLU A 85 -3.15 2.85 -3.38
C GLU A 85 -1.64 3.03 -3.40
N LEU A 86 -0.94 2.52 -4.41
CA LEU A 86 0.50 2.73 -4.54
C LEU A 86 0.84 4.22 -4.55
N ILE A 87 0.06 5.02 -5.29
CA ILE A 87 0.25 6.46 -5.37
C ILE A 87 -0.11 7.16 -4.06
N LYS A 88 -1.20 6.76 -3.39
CA LYS A 88 -1.59 7.28 -2.08
C LYS A 88 -0.51 7.06 -1.01
N PHE A 89 0.22 5.94 -1.12
CA PHE A 89 1.29 5.56 -0.20
C PHE A 89 2.69 5.72 -0.83
N LEU A 90 2.84 6.56 -1.87
CA LEU A 90 4.07 6.65 -2.67
C LEU A 90 5.31 6.87 -1.80
N ARG A 91 5.22 7.77 -0.82
CA ARG A 91 6.30 8.04 0.13
C ARG A 91 6.74 6.78 0.89
N ASP A 92 5.79 6.11 1.56
CA ASP A 92 6.10 4.94 2.38
C ASP A 92 6.63 3.78 1.53
N VAL A 93 6.11 3.65 0.31
CA VAL A 93 6.58 2.68 -0.69
C VAL A 93 8.02 2.98 -1.09
N LEU A 94 8.35 4.23 -1.44
CA LEU A 94 9.71 4.62 -1.82
C LEU A 94 10.70 4.42 -0.66
N ASP A 95 10.33 4.78 0.57
CA ASP A 95 11.17 4.54 1.75
C ASP A 95 11.45 3.04 1.96
N ALA A 96 10.44 2.20 1.80
CA ALA A 96 10.60 0.75 1.88
C ALA A 96 11.50 0.21 0.76
N LEU A 97 11.31 0.67 -0.47
CA LEU A 97 12.12 0.28 -1.63
C LEU A 97 13.58 0.68 -1.44
N PHE A 98 13.87 1.91 -1.04
CA PHE A 98 15.26 2.36 -0.83
C PHE A 98 15.93 1.68 0.35
N ALA A 99 15.20 1.34 1.41
CA ALA A 99 15.72 0.52 2.49
C ALA A 99 16.06 -0.93 2.05
N LEU A 100 15.38 -1.45 1.03
CA LEU A 100 15.67 -2.75 0.42
C LEU A 100 16.75 -2.67 -0.67
N PHE A 101 17.02 -1.48 -1.21
CA PHE A 101 17.87 -1.27 -2.37
C PHE A 101 19.36 -1.33 -2.04
N SER A 102 19.79 -0.84 -0.89
CA SER A 102 21.19 -0.87 -0.47
C SER A 102 21.33 -1.15 1.01
N THR A 103 22.47 -1.75 1.39
CA THR A 103 22.87 -1.87 2.79
C THR A 103 23.23 -0.50 3.37
N GLU A 104 23.40 -0.43 4.69
CA GLU A 104 23.83 0.79 5.39
C GLU A 104 25.18 1.31 4.88
N ASP A 105 26.04 0.45 4.32
CA ASP A 105 27.33 0.81 3.71
C ASP A 105 27.21 1.29 2.23
N GLY A 106 26.01 1.24 1.66
CA GLY A 106 25.73 1.60 0.26
C GLY A 106 26.03 0.48 -0.75
N ASN A 107 26.18 -0.76 -0.30
CA ASN A 107 26.35 -1.91 -1.19
C ASN A 107 25.00 -2.43 -1.66
N SER A 108 24.94 -2.96 -2.88
CA SER A 108 23.73 -3.59 -3.42
C SER A 108 23.31 -4.81 -2.59
N THR A 109 22.01 -5.01 -2.45
CA THR A 109 21.39 -6.20 -1.84
C THR A 109 21.03 -7.21 -2.94
N PRO A 110 20.68 -8.46 -2.57
CA PRO A 110 20.13 -9.43 -3.53
C PRO A 110 18.84 -8.96 -4.23
N HIS A 111 18.16 -7.96 -3.67
CA HIS A 111 16.89 -7.45 -4.17
C HIS A 111 17.04 -6.19 -5.04
N SER A 112 18.21 -5.54 -5.06
CA SER A 112 18.44 -4.25 -5.73
C SER A 112 17.96 -4.23 -7.17
N GLY A 113 18.20 -5.30 -7.93
CA GLY A 113 17.76 -5.39 -9.32
C GLY A 113 16.23 -5.35 -9.46
N THR A 114 15.50 -6.08 -8.64
CA THR A 114 14.02 -6.06 -8.67
C THR A 114 13.47 -4.75 -8.13
N VAL A 115 14.07 -4.19 -7.08
CA VAL A 115 13.70 -2.87 -6.57
C VAL A 115 13.89 -1.80 -7.66
N PHE A 116 14.98 -1.85 -8.42
CA PHE A 116 15.22 -0.94 -9.55
C PHE A 116 14.10 -1.00 -10.59
N LEU A 117 13.66 -2.21 -10.96
CA LEU A 117 12.55 -2.40 -11.89
C LEU A 117 11.23 -1.83 -11.35
N VAL A 118 10.97 -2.01 -10.04
CA VAL A 118 9.80 -1.42 -9.39
C VAL A 118 9.87 0.10 -9.43
N LEU A 119 11.03 0.70 -9.14
CA LEU A 119 11.21 2.15 -9.23
C LEU A 119 10.96 2.69 -10.64
N ILE A 120 11.47 2.01 -11.68
CA ILE A 120 11.18 2.37 -13.08
C ILE A 120 9.67 2.28 -13.34
N SER A 121 9.01 1.21 -12.90
CA SER A 121 7.57 1.04 -13.07
C SER A 121 6.77 2.17 -12.40
N ILE A 122 7.17 2.62 -11.21
CA ILE A 122 6.57 3.77 -10.52
C ILE A 122 6.77 5.06 -11.32
N CYS A 123 7.98 5.30 -11.85
CA CYS A 123 8.26 6.46 -12.69
C CYS A 123 7.41 6.45 -13.98
N SER A 124 7.31 5.29 -14.64
CA SER A 124 6.46 5.13 -15.84
C SER A 124 4.99 5.36 -15.52
N LEU A 125 4.51 4.85 -14.38
CA LEU A 125 3.14 5.06 -13.92
C LEU A 125 2.83 6.55 -13.72
N LEU A 126 3.75 7.31 -13.11
CA LEU A 126 3.58 8.75 -12.90
C LEU A 126 3.68 9.58 -14.18
N ASP A 127 4.25 9.02 -15.26
CA ASP A 127 4.28 9.65 -16.58
C ASP A 127 2.97 9.42 -17.37
N GLU A 128 2.15 8.46 -16.95
CA GLU A 128 0.83 8.25 -17.57
C GLU A 128 -0.11 9.43 -17.33
N SER A 129 -0.87 9.80 -18.35
CA SER A 129 -1.81 10.94 -18.31
C SER A 129 -2.85 10.85 -17.19
N ARG A 130 -3.21 9.63 -16.77
CA ARG A 130 -4.12 9.38 -15.64
C ARG A 130 -3.51 9.79 -14.29
N PHE A 131 -2.19 9.70 -14.13
CA PHE A 131 -1.50 9.86 -12.85
C PHE A 131 -0.51 11.03 -12.81
N GLN A 132 -0.29 11.73 -13.92
CA GLN A 132 0.62 12.88 -14.01
C GLN A 132 0.39 13.96 -12.93
N HIS A 133 -0.85 14.12 -12.45
CA HIS A 133 -1.20 15.07 -11.39
C HIS A 133 -0.59 14.72 -10.02
N PHE A 134 -0.09 13.49 -9.86
CA PHE A 134 0.62 13.03 -8.65
C PHE A 134 2.14 13.21 -8.74
N ARG A 135 2.68 13.67 -9.87
CA ARG A 135 4.11 13.96 -10.00
C ARG A 135 4.66 14.91 -8.92
N PRO A 136 3.94 15.97 -8.49
CA PRO A 136 4.39 16.80 -7.37
C PRO A 136 4.60 16.04 -6.06
N VAL A 137 3.95 14.89 -5.86
CA VAL A 137 4.17 14.03 -4.68
C VAL A 137 5.56 13.40 -4.72
N LEU A 138 6.02 12.96 -5.91
CA LEU A 138 7.38 12.47 -6.09
C LEU A 138 8.40 13.60 -5.89
N ASP A 139 8.12 14.79 -6.42
CA ASP A 139 9.02 15.95 -6.29
C ASP A 139 9.23 16.32 -4.81
N VAL A 140 8.15 16.44 -4.03
CA VAL A 140 8.22 16.69 -2.57
C VAL A 140 8.92 15.55 -1.83
N TYR A 141 8.76 14.29 -2.27
CA TYR A 141 9.49 13.19 -1.69
C TYR A 141 11.00 13.35 -1.88
N ILE A 142 11.44 13.66 -3.11
CA ILE A 142 12.85 13.85 -3.44
C ILE A 142 13.45 15.04 -2.67
N GLU A 143 12.73 16.16 -2.60
CA GLU A 143 13.24 17.40 -2.00
C GLU A 143 13.24 17.36 -0.47
N GLU A 144 12.21 16.80 0.16
CA GLU A 144 11.99 16.95 1.61
C GLU A 144 12.12 15.65 2.42
N HIS A 145 11.97 14.48 1.80
CA HIS A 145 11.80 13.22 2.52
C HIS A 145 12.89 12.17 2.26
N PHE A 146 13.53 12.22 1.09
CA PHE A 146 14.56 11.27 0.73
C PHE A 146 15.74 11.33 1.71
N SER A 147 16.05 10.19 2.32
CA SER A 147 17.06 10.09 3.38
C SER A 147 18.12 9.01 3.10
N ALA A 148 18.02 8.29 2.00
CA ALA A 148 18.90 7.16 1.67
C ALA A 148 20.13 7.59 0.86
N ALA A 149 20.98 8.45 1.42
CA ALA A 149 22.06 9.12 0.69
C ALA A 149 23.03 8.17 -0.05
N LEU A 150 23.30 6.97 0.47
CA LEU A 150 24.27 6.03 -0.12
C LEU A 150 23.71 5.16 -1.26
N VAL A 151 22.39 5.22 -1.49
CA VAL A 151 21.72 4.46 -2.57
C VAL A 151 22.22 4.84 -3.96
N TYR A 152 22.77 6.06 -4.14
CA TYR A 152 23.28 6.52 -5.43
C TYR A 152 24.30 5.56 -6.05
N LYS A 153 25.12 4.85 -5.23
CA LYS A 153 26.10 3.87 -5.72
C LYS A 153 25.41 2.71 -6.43
N GLY A 154 24.38 2.15 -5.81
CA GLY A 154 23.59 1.07 -6.40
C GLY A 154 22.81 1.54 -7.62
N LEU A 155 22.25 2.77 -7.59
CA LEU A 155 21.52 3.32 -8.75
C LEU A 155 22.44 3.47 -9.97
N LEU A 156 23.65 4.02 -9.78
CA LEU A 156 24.64 4.13 -10.86
C LEU A 156 25.00 2.75 -11.41
N SER A 157 25.20 1.75 -10.55
CA SER A 157 25.48 0.38 -10.98
C SER A 157 24.31 -0.23 -11.77
N SER A 158 23.07 -0.02 -11.35
CA SER A 158 21.88 -0.49 -12.08
C SER A 158 21.76 0.19 -13.45
N VAL A 159 22.02 1.49 -13.54
CA VAL A 159 22.00 2.23 -14.81
C VAL A 159 23.10 1.74 -15.75
N GLN A 160 24.32 1.52 -15.25
CA GLN A 160 25.42 0.94 -16.03
C GLN A 160 25.05 -0.43 -16.60
N HIS A 161 24.49 -1.31 -15.77
CA HIS A 161 24.05 -2.64 -16.21
C HIS A 161 22.96 -2.56 -17.31
N CYS A 162 22.00 -1.65 -17.17
CA CYS A 162 20.99 -1.40 -18.21
C CYS A 162 21.61 -0.88 -19.51
N ALA A 163 22.59 0.02 -19.43
CA ALA A 163 23.27 0.55 -20.61
C ALA A 163 24.09 -0.53 -21.34
N GLU A 164 24.79 -1.39 -20.60
CA GLU A 164 25.51 -2.54 -21.16
C GLU A 164 24.56 -3.53 -21.83
N TRP A 165 23.44 -3.84 -21.19
CA TRP A 165 22.41 -4.71 -21.77
C TRP A 165 21.83 -4.12 -23.06
N ALA A 166 21.55 -2.82 -23.08
CA ALA A 166 21.02 -2.14 -24.28
C ALA A 166 22.05 -2.04 -25.41
N ALA A 167 23.35 -1.95 -25.11
CA ALA A 167 24.42 -1.91 -26.10
C ALA A 167 24.76 -3.28 -26.70
N GLY A 168 24.40 -4.37 -26.00
CA GLY A 168 24.58 -5.75 -26.45
C GLY A 168 23.38 -6.36 -27.18
N ALA A 169 22.25 -5.65 -27.26
CA ALA A 169 21.01 -6.06 -27.94
C ALA A 169 20.88 -5.41 -29.33
#